data_AF-A0A7X2P5R0-F1
#
_entry.id   AF-A0A7X2P5R0-F1
#
_cell.length_a   1.000
_cell.length_b   1.000
_cell.length_c   1.000
_cell.angle_alpha   90.00
_cell.angle_beta   90.00
_cell.angle_gamma   90.00
#
_symmetry.space_group_name_H-M   'P 1'
#
loop_
_entity.id
_entity.type
_entity.pdbx_description
1 polymer ?
#
loop_
_entity_poly.entity_id
_entity_poly.type
_entity_poly.pdbx_seq_one_letter_code
_entity_poly.pdbx_strand_id
1 'polypeptide(L)'
;MNTYYSEVPQRLCAYRKALEMTQKEMSERFGVQQDHYSRLENGKTLLSYRNLLCFMRSGGDIYYLITGKERYTGVINVYLDNFKLLRNKVEIVKLILWATYQSISYEKSNEIYEIKRAWKHIELIENEKKMNSIWRNIRKVEGISQQRMAERLDINIKRYQRMENLRTKPDAEILHSLFFDLGYSPLVMMKQDMFYLDEINKIWDEWC
;
A
#
# COMPACT_ATOMS: atom_id res chain seq x y z
N MET A 1 -17.18 -8.66 -8.18
CA MET A 1 -16.42 -7.42 -7.93
C MET A 1 -16.57 -7.13 -6.47
N ASN A 2 -15.46 -7.05 -5.75
CA ASN A 2 -15.46 -6.67 -4.35
C ASN A 2 -16.15 -5.29 -4.21
N THR A 3 -17.19 -5.18 -3.37
CA THR A 3 -18.01 -3.97 -3.23
C THR A 3 -17.16 -2.73 -2.90
N TYR A 4 -16.02 -2.95 -2.24
CA TYR A 4 -15.07 -1.91 -1.82
C TYR A 4 -14.16 -1.38 -2.96
N TYR A 5 -13.91 -2.16 -4.03
CA TYR A 5 -13.10 -1.66 -5.16
C TYR A 5 -13.81 -0.54 -5.95
N SER A 6 -15.13 -0.42 -5.81
CA SER A 6 -15.96 0.52 -6.57
C SER A 6 -15.53 1.99 -6.44
N GLU A 7 -14.81 2.34 -5.36
CA GLU A 7 -14.31 3.70 -5.12
C GLU A 7 -13.01 4.03 -5.86
N VAL A 8 -12.17 3.03 -6.20
CA VAL A 8 -10.89 3.27 -6.89
C VAL A 8 -11.11 3.94 -8.27
N PRO A 9 -12.05 3.47 -9.12
CA PRO A 9 -12.45 4.17 -10.34
C PRO A 9 -12.94 5.60 -10.11
N GLN A 10 -13.67 5.85 -9.01
CA GLN A 10 -14.19 7.18 -8.69
C GLN A 10 -13.05 8.14 -8.36
N ARG A 11 -12.08 7.70 -7.54
CA ARG A 11 -10.86 8.47 -7.23
C ARG A 11 -10.01 8.72 -8.47
N LEU A 12 -9.91 7.76 -9.39
CA LEU A 12 -9.24 7.97 -10.68
C LEU A 12 -9.93 9.08 -11.50
N CYS A 13 -11.26 9.05 -11.58
CA CYS A 13 -12.06 10.07 -12.28
C CYS A 13 -11.91 11.45 -11.62
N ALA A 14 -11.94 11.51 -10.29
CA ALA A 14 -11.74 12.75 -9.52
C ALA A 14 -10.35 13.34 -9.79
N TYR A 15 -9.30 12.51 -9.78
CA TYR A 15 -7.94 12.93 -10.13
C TYR A 15 -7.85 13.52 -11.53
N ARG A 16 -8.43 12.87 -12.55
CA ARG A 16 -8.45 13.42 -13.91
C ARG A 16 -9.15 14.78 -13.96
N LYS A 17 -10.31 14.91 -13.30
CA LYS A 17 -11.08 16.16 -13.26
C LYS A 17 -10.31 17.28 -12.57
N ALA A 18 -9.57 16.98 -11.50
CA ALA A 18 -8.72 17.94 -10.80
C ALA A 18 -7.56 18.46 -11.66
N LEU A 19 -7.13 17.69 -12.66
CA LEU A 19 -6.16 18.12 -13.68
C LEU A 19 -6.81 18.86 -14.87
N GLU A 20 -8.13 19.06 -14.84
CA GLU A 20 -8.92 19.66 -15.93
C GLU A 20 -8.76 18.93 -17.28
N MET A 21 -8.49 17.62 -17.24
CA MET A 21 -8.24 16.82 -18.44
C MET A 21 -9.48 16.08 -18.93
N THR A 22 -9.60 15.96 -20.25
CA THR A 22 -10.55 15.07 -20.91
C THR A 22 -10.12 13.60 -20.76
N GLN A 23 -11.05 12.66 -20.95
CA GLN A 23 -10.72 11.23 -20.97
C GLN A 23 -9.74 10.88 -22.11
N LYS A 24 -9.77 11.63 -23.22
CA LYS A 24 -8.86 11.43 -24.34
C LYS A 24 -7.43 11.78 -23.94
N GLU A 25 -7.19 12.99 -23.45
CA GLU A 25 -5.85 13.44 -23.03
C GLU A 25 -5.29 12.54 -21.91
N MET A 26 -6.14 12.09 -21.00
CA MET A 26 -5.72 11.21 -19.92
C MET A 26 -5.41 9.78 -20.40
N SER A 27 -6.14 9.29 -21.41
CA SER A 27 -5.84 8.01 -22.05
C SER A 27 -4.48 8.01 -22.76
N GLU A 28 -4.11 9.13 -23.38
CA GLU A 28 -2.80 9.34 -23.99
C GLU A 28 -1.69 9.29 -22.93
N ARG A 29 -1.86 9.96 -21.77
CA ARG A 29 -0.92 9.86 -20.64
C ARG A 29 -0.76 8.44 -20.10
N PHE A 30 -1.84 7.67 -20.09
CA PHE A 30 -1.82 6.26 -19.65
C PHE A 30 -1.28 5.30 -20.71
N GLY A 31 -1.08 5.76 -21.95
CA GLY A 31 -0.67 4.91 -23.07
C GLY A 31 -1.71 3.82 -23.37
N VAL A 32 -2.99 4.20 -23.35
CA VAL A 32 -4.14 3.32 -23.64
C VAL A 32 -5.11 4.04 -24.58
N GLN A 33 -5.98 3.27 -25.24
CA GLN A 33 -7.07 3.86 -26.03
C GLN A 33 -8.10 4.55 -25.13
N GLN A 34 -8.75 5.60 -25.62
CA GLN A 34 -9.78 6.34 -24.87
C GLN A 34 -10.89 5.44 -24.35
N ASP A 35 -11.37 4.50 -25.16
CA ASP A 35 -12.39 3.52 -24.76
C ASP A 35 -11.94 2.63 -23.61
N HIS A 36 -10.67 2.21 -23.62
CA HIS A 36 -10.09 1.44 -22.53
C HIS A 36 -10.03 2.29 -21.25
N TYR A 37 -9.57 3.54 -21.35
CA TYR A 37 -9.51 4.45 -20.21
C TYR A 37 -10.90 4.73 -19.62
N SER A 38 -11.91 4.95 -20.47
CA SER A 38 -13.30 5.11 -20.05
C SER A 38 -13.81 3.89 -19.27
N ARG A 39 -13.45 2.66 -19.68
CA ARG A 39 -13.80 1.44 -18.93
C ARG A 39 -13.13 1.37 -17.56
N LEU A 40 -11.93 1.94 -17.39
CA LEU A 40 -11.27 2.02 -16.08
C LEU A 40 -12.03 2.96 -15.14
N GLU A 41 -12.36 4.17 -15.59
CA GLU A 41 -13.08 5.16 -14.75
C GLU A 41 -14.50 4.71 -14.39
N ASN A 42 -15.13 3.93 -15.26
CA ASN A 42 -16.45 3.35 -15.00
C ASN A 42 -16.38 2.03 -14.21
N GLY A 43 -15.19 1.59 -13.78
CA GLY A 43 -15.01 0.34 -13.04
C GLY A 43 -15.31 -0.94 -13.85
N LYS A 44 -15.54 -0.84 -15.16
CA LYS A 44 -15.79 -1.98 -16.05
C LYS A 44 -14.53 -2.80 -16.35
N THR A 45 -13.35 -2.28 -15.99
CA THR A 45 -12.05 -2.95 -16.14
C THR A 45 -11.15 -2.54 -14.99
N LEU A 46 -10.42 -3.52 -14.42
CA LEU A 46 -9.51 -3.27 -13.31
C LEU A 46 -8.27 -2.50 -13.76
N LEU A 47 -7.73 -1.64 -12.88
CA LEU A 47 -6.44 -1.01 -13.13
C LEU A 47 -5.32 -2.04 -12.98
N SER A 48 -4.66 -2.38 -14.08
CA SER A 48 -3.47 -3.22 -14.04
C SER A 48 -2.30 -2.52 -13.36
N TYR A 49 -1.27 -3.27 -12.97
CA TYR A 49 -0.01 -2.70 -12.47
C TYR A 49 0.60 -1.65 -13.40
N ARG A 50 0.51 -1.84 -14.72
CA ARG A 50 1.01 -0.86 -15.70
C ARG A 50 0.26 0.46 -15.60
N ASN A 51 -1.07 0.40 -15.48
CA ASN A 51 -1.92 1.58 -15.33
C ASN A 51 -1.56 2.32 -14.03
N LEU A 52 -1.32 1.60 -12.94
CA LEU A 52 -0.88 2.18 -11.66
C LEU A 52 0.49 2.88 -11.79
N LEU A 53 1.45 2.28 -12.49
CA LEU A 53 2.74 2.93 -12.75
C LEU A 53 2.59 4.20 -13.61
N CYS A 54 1.72 4.18 -14.62
CA CYS A 54 1.44 5.38 -15.44
C CYS A 54 0.75 6.47 -14.63
N PHE A 55 -0.20 6.11 -13.76
CA PHE A 55 -0.85 7.02 -12.82
C PHE A 55 0.18 7.71 -11.92
N MET A 56 1.07 6.94 -11.30
CA MET A 56 2.14 7.48 -10.45
C MET A 56 3.11 8.38 -11.22
N ARG A 57 3.51 7.99 -12.43
CA ARG A 57 4.38 8.82 -13.30
C ARG A 57 3.71 10.13 -13.72
N SER A 58 2.39 10.18 -13.71
CA SER A 58 1.62 11.39 -13.98
C SER A 58 1.48 12.29 -12.74
N GLY A 59 2.06 11.90 -11.59
CA GLY A 59 1.96 12.62 -10.32
C GLY A 59 0.79 12.17 -9.44
N GLY A 60 0.11 11.07 -9.79
CA GLY A 60 -0.98 10.53 -8.98
C GLY A 60 -0.49 9.79 -7.74
N ASP A 61 -1.17 9.98 -6.62
CA ASP A 61 -0.88 9.29 -5.36
C ASP A 61 -1.56 7.90 -5.33
N ILE A 62 -0.77 6.83 -5.50
CA ILE A 62 -1.26 5.45 -5.46
C ILE A 62 -1.86 5.13 -4.09
N TYR A 63 -1.29 5.66 -3.00
CA TYR A 63 -1.79 5.38 -1.66
C TYR A 63 -3.22 5.90 -1.52
N TYR A 64 -3.46 7.16 -1.87
CA TYR A 64 -4.80 7.74 -1.88
C TYR A 64 -5.72 7.02 -2.87
N LEU A 65 -5.25 6.74 -4.10
CA LEU A 65 -6.06 6.06 -5.11
C LEU A 65 -6.60 4.71 -4.60
N ILE A 66 -5.77 3.92 -3.93
CA ILE A 66 -6.14 2.59 -3.44
C ILE A 66 -6.93 2.67 -2.13
N THR A 67 -6.50 3.49 -1.18
CA THR A 67 -6.99 3.45 0.21
C THR A 67 -8.05 4.51 0.53
N GLY A 68 -8.12 5.57 -0.27
CA GLY A 68 -8.91 6.77 0.05
C GLY A 68 -8.35 7.62 1.19
N LYS A 69 -7.23 7.22 1.80
CA LYS A 69 -6.58 7.93 2.89
C LYS A 69 -5.51 8.88 2.37
N GLU A 70 -5.46 10.07 2.95
CA GLU A 70 -4.35 11.00 2.72
C GLU A 70 -3.10 10.54 3.45
N ARG A 71 -1.96 10.86 2.85
CA ARG A 71 -0.64 10.66 3.44
C ARG A 71 -0.45 11.62 4.60
N TYR A 72 0.17 11.15 5.67
CA TYR A 72 0.46 11.97 6.85
C TYR A 72 1.95 11.93 7.17
N THR A 73 2.56 13.11 7.26
CA THR A 73 3.98 13.27 7.62
C THR A 73 4.04 14.03 8.93
N GLY A 74 4.55 13.40 9.97
CA GLY A 74 4.70 14.01 11.29
C GLY A 74 6.16 14.07 11.74
N VAL A 75 6.35 14.28 13.04
CA VAL A 75 7.67 14.50 13.64
C VAL A 75 8.62 13.31 13.43
N ILE A 76 8.10 12.08 13.38
CA ILE A 76 8.92 10.88 13.21
C ILE A 76 9.63 10.91 11.85
N ASN A 77 8.97 11.37 10.79
CA ASN A 77 9.62 11.50 9.47
C ASN A 77 10.84 12.41 9.54
N VAL A 78 10.69 13.58 10.18
CA VAL A 78 11.78 14.56 10.34
C VAL A 78 12.94 13.96 11.12
N TYR A 79 12.66 13.20 12.20
CA TYR A 79 13.72 12.51 12.94
C TYR A 79 14.44 11.47 12.09
N LEU A 80 13.71 10.68 11.31
CA LEU A 80 14.30 9.65 10.46
C LEU A 80 15.16 10.21 9.32
N ASP A 81 14.91 11.43 8.86
CA ASP A 81 15.73 12.08 7.83
C ASP A 81 17.16 12.38 8.30
N ASN A 82 17.38 12.46 9.61
CA ASN A 82 18.72 12.60 10.18
C ASN A 82 19.58 11.33 10.06
N PHE A 83 18.96 10.17 9.79
CA PHE A 83 19.67 8.89 9.70
C PHE A 83 19.93 8.49 8.24
N LYS A 84 21.21 8.35 7.86
CA LYS A 84 21.57 7.92 6.51
C LYS A 84 21.44 6.41 6.29
N LEU A 85 21.70 5.62 7.34
CA LEU A 85 21.71 4.16 7.25
C LEU A 85 20.31 3.60 7.53
N LEU A 86 19.81 2.77 6.60
CA LEU A 86 18.50 2.10 6.75
C LEU A 86 18.41 1.30 8.06
N ARG A 87 19.48 0.62 8.46
CA ARG A 87 19.54 -0.12 9.73
C ARG A 87 19.26 0.79 10.93
N ASN A 88 19.81 2.00 10.95
CA ASN A 88 19.60 2.94 12.06
C ASN A 88 18.16 3.44 12.06
N LYS A 89 17.58 3.72 10.88
CA LYS A 89 16.15 4.06 10.77
C LYS A 89 15.28 2.94 11.36
N VAL A 90 15.55 1.69 11.01
CA VAL A 90 14.82 0.53 11.54
C VAL A 90 14.89 0.46 13.07
N GLU A 91 16.08 0.53 13.67
CA GLU A 91 16.21 0.45 15.13
C GLU A 91 15.48 1.60 15.84
N ILE A 92 15.56 2.81 15.30
CA ILE A 92 14.85 3.97 15.86
C ILE A 92 13.33 3.82 15.74
N VAL A 93 12.82 3.38 14.59
CA VAL A 93 11.38 3.13 14.44
C VAL A 93 10.90 2.03 15.40
N LYS A 94 11.70 0.98 15.62
CA LYS A 94 11.37 -0.07 16.61
C LYS A 94 11.27 0.50 18.02
N LEU A 95 12.19 1.37 18.42
CA LEU A 95 12.15 2.06 19.72
C LEU A 95 10.91 2.96 19.84
N ILE A 96 10.60 3.73 18.79
CA ILE A 96 9.40 4.58 18.75
C ILE A 96 8.15 3.72 18.89
N LEU A 97 7.98 2.68 18.06
CA LEU A 97 6.82 1.78 18.12
C LEU A 97 6.67 1.10 19.47
N TRP A 98 7.78 0.71 20.11
CA TRP A 98 7.75 0.15 21.45
C TRP A 98 7.25 1.19 22.46
N ALA A 99 7.77 2.42 22.43
CA ALA A 99 7.36 3.49 23.32
C ALA A 99 5.88 3.88 23.11
N THR A 100 5.45 4.04 21.86
CA THR A 100 4.04 4.32 21.50
C THR A 100 3.12 3.19 21.98
N TYR A 101 3.57 1.93 21.91
CA TYR A 101 2.77 0.81 22.40
C TYR A 101 2.58 0.87 23.92
N GLN A 102 3.60 1.29 24.68
CA GLN A 102 3.49 1.40 26.14
C GLN A 102 2.55 2.54 26.58
N SER A 103 2.41 3.60 25.79
CA SER A 103 1.57 4.75 26.13
C SER A 103 0.07 4.51 25.87
N ILE A 104 -0.30 3.43 25.18
CA ILE A 104 -1.69 3.17 24.79
C ILE A 104 -2.45 2.43 25.89
N SER A 105 -3.62 2.96 26.24
CA SER A 105 -4.58 2.26 27.09
C SER A 105 -5.28 1.11 26.34
N TYR A 106 -5.67 0.06 27.06
CA TYR A 106 -6.30 -1.14 26.48
C TYR A 106 -7.59 -0.84 25.69
N GLU A 107 -8.25 0.29 25.96
CA GLU A 107 -9.50 0.71 25.32
C GLU A 107 -9.31 1.22 23.87
N LYS A 108 -8.07 1.52 23.46
CA LYS A 108 -7.72 2.04 22.12
C LYS A 108 -7.29 0.92 21.15
N SER A 109 -8.21 -0.01 20.90
CA SER A 109 -7.97 -1.20 20.06
C SER A 109 -7.51 -0.89 18.62
N ASN A 110 -7.96 0.22 18.03
CA ASN A 110 -7.55 0.66 16.69
C ASN A 110 -6.08 1.12 16.63
N GLU A 111 -5.59 1.83 17.65
CA GLU A 111 -4.18 2.28 17.70
C GLU A 111 -3.23 1.09 17.86
N ILE A 112 -3.61 0.13 18.71
CA ILE A 112 -2.89 -1.15 18.85
C ILE A 112 -2.81 -1.88 17.51
N TYR A 113 -3.89 -1.85 16.72
CA TYR A 113 -3.92 -2.47 15.39
C TYR A 113 -2.95 -1.77 14.41
N GLU A 114 -2.91 -0.44 14.37
CA GLU A 114 -2.00 0.30 13.49
C GLU A 114 -0.53 0.13 13.90
N ILE A 115 -0.22 0.06 15.20
CA ILE A 115 1.13 -0.28 15.68
C ILE A 115 1.54 -1.69 15.22
N LYS A 116 0.65 -2.68 15.36
CA LYS A 116 0.92 -4.03 14.85
C LYS A 116 1.18 -4.04 13.35
N ARG A 117 0.46 -3.22 12.57
CA ARG A 117 0.72 -3.05 11.13
C ARG A 117 2.10 -2.45 10.87
N ALA A 118 2.51 -1.42 11.62
CA ALA A 118 3.86 -0.86 11.48
C ALA A 118 4.96 -1.89 11.82
N TRP A 119 4.76 -2.74 12.83
CA TRP A 119 5.68 -3.85 13.11
C TRP A 119 5.81 -4.84 11.95
N LYS A 120 4.72 -5.19 11.26
CA LYS A 120 4.79 -6.03 10.04
C LYS A 120 5.68 -5.39 8.96
N HIS A 121 5.63 -4.07 8.82
CA HIS A 121 6.46 -3.33 7.86
C HIS A 121 7.94 -3.35 8.23
N ILE A 122 8.27 -3.27 9.53
CA ILE A 122 9.64 -3.48 10.02
C ILE A 122 10.15 -4.87 9.66
N GLU A 123 9.36 -5.92 9.90
CA GLU A 123 9.75 -7.28 9.55
C GLU A 123 9.97 -7.45 8.04
N LEU A 124 9.18 -6.77 7.19
CA LEU A 124 9.41 -6.77 5.75
C LEU A 124 10.77 -6.18 5.39
N ILE A 125 11.14 -5.04 5.99
CA ILE A 125 12.42 -4.37 5.74
C ILE A 125 13.59 -5.26 6.19
N GLU A 126 13.51 -5.85 7.38
CA GLU A 126 14.57 -6.72 7.93
C GLU A 126 14.77 -8.00 7.10
N ASN A 127 13.71 -8.49 6.46
CA ASN A 127 13.75 -9.66 5.59
C ASN A 127 14.09 -9.34 4.13
N GLU A 128 14.15 -8.07 3.70
CA GLU A 128 14.26 -7.68 2.29
C GLU A 128 15.47 -8.34 1.59
N LYS A 129 16.64 -8.37 2.24
CA LYS A 129 17.86 -8.97 1.67
C LYS A 129 17.77 -10.50 1.53
N LYS A 130 16.91 -11.16 2.30
CA LYS A 130 16.76 -12.62 2.32
C LYS A 130 15.71 -13.12 1.31
N MET A 131 14.82 -12.22 0.88
CA MET A 131 13.64 -12.57 0.09
C MET A 131 13.70 -11.91 -1.28
N ASN A 132 13.71 -12.72 -2.34
CA ASN A 132 13.70 -12.22 -3.72
C ASN A 132 12.33 -11.69 -4.17
N SER A 133 11.27 -11.87 -3.38
CA SER A 133 9.90 -11.51 -3.73
C SER A 133 9.18 -10.92 -2.53
N ILE A 134 8.57 -9.76 -2.71
CA ILE A 134 7.81 -9.08 -1.66
C ILE A 134 6.61 -9.92 -1.20
N TRP A 135 5.99 -10.68 -2.10
CA TRP A 135 4.88 -11.58 -1.75
C TRP A 135 5.32 -12.75 -0.88
N ARG A 136 6.51 -13.32 -1.15
CA ARG A 136 7.11 -14.35 -0.28
C ARG A 136 7.46 -13.77 1.09
N ASN A 137 7.95 -12.54 1.11
CA ASN A 137 8.27 -11.84 2.35
C ASN A 137 7.01 -11.61 3.19
N ILE A 138 5.95 -11.04 2.61
CA ILE A 138 4.66 -10.85 3.28
C ILE A 138 4.12 -12.16 3.81
N ARG A 139 4.11 -13.23 3.00
CA ARG A 139 3.60 -14.53 3.46
C ARG A 139 4.41 -15.09 4.63
N LYS A 140 5.73 -14.86 4.65
CA LYS A 140 6.59 -15.25 5.77
C LYS A 140 6.23 -14.48 7.04
N VAL A 141 6.04 -13.16 6.94
CA VAL A 141 5.61 -12.30 8.07
C VAL A 141 4.24 -12.73 8.58
N GLU A 142 3.29 -13.03 7.69
CA GLU A 142 1.97 -13.55 8.08
C GLU A 142 2.02 -14.99 8.65
N GLY A 143 3.09 -15.75 8.39
CA GLY A 143 3.21 -17.13 8.86
C GLY A 143 2.20 -18.10 8.24
N ILE A 144 1.69 -17.82 7.04
CA ILE A 144 0.61 -18.61 6.39
C ILE A 144 1.05 -19.37 5.13
N SER A 145 0.23 -20.33 4.70
CA SER A 145 0.44 -21.10 3.47
C SER A 145 0.09 -20.28 2.21
N GLN A 146 0.57 -20.72 1.05
CA GLN A 146 0.22 -20.09 -0.24
C GLN A 146 -1.29 -20.15 -0.51
N GLN A 147 -1.94 -21.26 -0.12
CA GLN A 147 -3.38 -21.43 -0.26
C GLN A 147 -4.12 -20.41 0.61
N ARG A 148 -3.74 -20.27 1.88
CA ARG A 148 -4.37 -19.33 2.80
C ARG A 148 -4.19 -17.87 2.37
N MET A 149 -3.05 -17.54 1.79
CA MET A 149 -2.80 -16.21 1.23
C MET A 149 -3.65 -15.94 -0.02
N ALA A 150 -3.83 -16.94 -0.89
CA ALA A 150 -4.71 -16.83 -2.05
C ALA A 150 -6.18 -16.62 -1.64
N GLU A 151 -6.64 -17.32 -0.59
CA GLU A 151 -7.96 -17.12 0.02
C GLU A 151 -8.13 -15.70 0.58
N ARG A 152 -7.13 -15.18 1.31
CA ARG A 152 -7.14 -13.81 1.87
C ARG A 152 -7.20 -12.72 0.80
N LEU A 153 -6.64 -12.98 -0.38
CA LEU A 153 -6.63 -12.04 -1.51
C LEU A 153 -7.78 -12.29 -2.49
N ASP A 154 -8.67 -13.25 -2.21
CA ASP A 154 -9.74 -13.70 -3.10
C ASP A 154 -9.27 -13.99 -4.54
N ILE A 155 -8.15 -14.73 -4.67
CA ILE A 155 -7.59 -15.13 -5.96
C ILE A 155 -7.31 -16.63 -6.02
N ASN A 156 -7.24 -17.15 -7.25
CA ASN A 156 -6.80 -18.53 -7.47
C ASN A 156 -5.34 -18.74 -7.00
N ILE A 157 -5.08 -19.89 -6.36
CA ILE A 157 -3.73 -20.27 -5.89
C ILE A 157 -2.65 -20.20 -6.98
N LYS A 158 -2.95 -20.58 -8.23
CA LYS A 158 -2.00 -20.48 -9.36
C LYS A 158 -1.68 -19.04 -9.73
N ARG A 159 -2.63 -18.10 -9.51
CA ARG A 159 -2.38 -16.67 -9.68
C ARG A 159 -1.44 -16.17 -8.60
N TYR A 160 -1.71 -16.51 -7.34
CA TYR A 160 -0.84 -16.17 -6.21
C TYR A 160 0.59 -16.72 -6.37
N GLN A 161 0.74 -17.99 -6.74
CA GLN A 161 2.05 -18.62 -6.99
C GLN A 161 2.83 -17.91 -8.10
N ARG A 162 2.16 -17.47 -9.18
CA ARG A 162 2.81 -16.67 -10.23
C ARG A 162 3.27 -15.31 -9.72
N MET A 163 2.51 -14.68 -8.82
CA MET A 163 2.92 -13.41 -8.19
C MET A 163 4.12 -13.58 -7.25
N GLU A 164 4.12 -14.62 -6.42
CA GLU A 164 5.29 -14.94 -5.58
C GLU A 164 6.55 -15.18 -6.39
N ASN A 165 6.41 -15.82 -7.55
CA ASN A 165 7.51 -16.08 -8.48
C ASN A 165 7.79 -14.91 -9.44
N LEU A 166 7.21 -13.73 -9.20
CA LEU A 166 7.39 -12.51 -9.99
C LEU A 166 6.99 -12.62 -11.47
N ARG A 167 6.22 -13.64 -11.84
CA ARG A 167 5.71 -13.86 -13.21
C ARG A 167 4.44 -13.06 -13.50
N THR A 168 3.78 -12.53 -12.48
CA THR A 168 2.55 -11.75 -12.61
C THR A 168 2.56 -10.61 -11.59
N LYS A 169 2.12 -9.43 -11.99
CA LYS A 169 2.04 -8.25 -11.12
C LYS A 169 0.63 -8.08 -10.55
N PRO A 170 0.47 -7.47 -9.35
CA PRO A 170 -0.83 -7.20 -8.76
C PRO A 170 -1.57 -6.10 -9.54
N ASP A 171 -2.89 -6.23 -9.66
CA ASP A 171 -3.76 -5.13 -10.06
C ASP A 171 -4.22 -4.33 -8.83
N ALA A 172 -4.98 -3.28 -9.07
CA ALA A 172 -5.48 -2.41 -8.01
C ALA A 172 -6.42 -3.13 -7.02
N GLU A 173 -7.17 -4.15 -7.44
CA GLU A 173 -8.02 -4.95 -6.54
C GLU A 173 -7.16 -5.75 -5.55
N ILE A 174 -6.08 -6.37 -6.02
CA ILE A 174 -5.14 -7.05 -5.13
C ILE A 174 -4.45 -6.05 -4.18
N LEU A 175 -4.09 -4.85 -4.65
CA LEU A 175 -3.51 -3.83 -3.76
C LEU A 175 -4.52 -3.33 -2.71
N HIS A 176 -5.79 -3.26 -3.07
CA HIS A 176 -6.87 -2.93 -2.14
C HIS A 176 -6.98 -4.00 -1.05
N SER A 177 -7.10 -5.29 -1.41
CA SER A 177 -7.13 -6.39 -0.43
C SER A 177 -5.84 -6.49 0.40
N LEU A 178 -4.68 -6.21 -0.20
CA LEU A 178 -3.42 -6.13 0.54
C LEU A 178 -3.48 -5.10 1.68
N PHE A 179 -4.13 -3.97 1.46
CA PHE A 179 -4.27 -2.93 2.48
C PHE A 179 -5.34 -3.28 3.51
N PHE A 180 -6.57 -3.56 3.07
CA PHE A 180 -7.71 -3.71 3.97
C PHE A 180 -7.76 -5.08 4.67
N ASP A 181 -7.33 -6.16 4.00
CA ASP A 181 -7.45 -7.52 4.54
C ASP A 181 -6.18 -7.99 5.27
N LEU A 182 -5.01 -7.50 4.84
CA LEU A 182 -3.70 -7.92 5.36
C LEU A 182 -2.95 -6.83 6.13
N GLY A 183 -3.32 -5.56 5.94
CA GLY A 183 -2.75 -4.43 6.66
C GLY A 183 -1.43 -3.89 6.09
N TYR A 184 -1.10 -4.16 4.83
CA TYR A 184 0.14 -3.66 4.22
C TYR A 184 -0.11 -2.46 3.29
N SER A 185 0.76 -1.46 3.35
CA SER A 185 0.68 -0.32 2.44
C SER A 185 0.84 -0.76 0.98
N PRO A 186 0.02 -0.26 0.03
CA PRO A 186 0.22 -0.53 -1.38
C PRO A 186 1.58 -0.02 -1.90
N LEU A 187 2.18 0.97 -1.21
CA LEU A 187 3.47 1.55 -1.59
C LEU A 187 4.64 0.57 -1.43
N VAL A 188 4.50 -0.43 -0.54
CA VAL A 188 5.46 -1.52 -0.38
C VAL A 188 5.69 -2.26 -1.71
N MET A 189 4.65 -2.39 -2.56
CA MET A 189 4.75 -3.02 -3.88
C MET A 189 5.52 -2.18 -4.91
N MET A 190 5.64 -0.89 -4.64
CA MET A 190 6.41 0.08 -5.44
C MET A 190 7.77 0.38 -4.81
N LYS A 191 8.11 -0.26 -3.68
CA LYS A 191 9.28 0.05 -2.84
C LYS A 191 9.34 1.53 -2.44
N GLN A 192 8.18 2.12 -2.23
CA GLN A 192 8.04 3.48 -1.71
C GLN A 192 7.52 3.37 -0.28
N ASP A 193 8.02 4.23 0.59
CA ASP A 193 7.65 4.30 2.01
C ASP A 193 7.36 2.94 2.68
N MET A 194 8.44 2.21 2.95
CA MET A 194 8.35 0.87 3.53
C MET A 194 8.00 0.87 5.02
N PHE A 195 7.98 2.03 5.70
CA PHE A 195 7.90 2.10 7.17
C PHE A 195 6.49 2.28 7.73
N TYR A 196 5.51 2.68 6.90
CA TYR A 196 4.12 2.88 7.32
C TYR A 196 3.98 3.86 8.50
N LEU A 197 4.58 5.04 8.36
CA LEU A 197 4.66 6.02 9.45
C LEU A 197 3.41 6.89 9.57
N ASP A 198 2.53 6.93 8.57
CA ASP A 198 1.40 7.86 8.53
C ASP A 198 0.50 7.75 9.77
N GLU A 199 0.06 6.53 10.12
CA GLU A 199 -0.81 6.32 11.27
C GLU A 199 -0.03 6.40 12.59
N ILE A 200 1.27 6.06 12.59
CA ILE A 200 2.11 6.14 13.80
C ILE A 200 2.39 7.58 14.18
N ASN A 201 2.62 8.46 13.21
CA ASN A 201 2.74 9.89 13.47
C ASN A 201 1.43 10.47 14.01
N LYS A 202 0.27 10.11 13.47
CA LYS A 202 -1.01 10.60 14.01
C LYS A 202 -1.20 10.19 15.47
N ILE A 203 -0.90 8.93 15.80
CA ILE A 203 -0.92 8.46 17.18
C ILE A 203 0.08 9.29 18.00
N TRP A 204 1.32 9.42 17.55
CA TRP A 204 2.36 10.12 18.29
C TRP A 204 2.00 11.60 18.55
N ASP A 205 1.53 12.32 17.56
CA ASP A 205 1.20 13.74 17.62
C ASP A 205 -0.08 14.02 18.45
N GLU A 206 -0.93 13.02 18.68
CA GLU A 206 -2.06 13.12 19.62
C GLU A 206 -1.62 13.05 21.09
N TRP A 207 -0.44 12.50 21.38
CA TRP A 207 0.00 12.16 22.73
C TRP A 207 1.29 12.85 23.21
N CYS A 208 2.12 13.36 22.30
CA CYS A 208 3.42 13.98 22.57
C CYS A 208 3.48 15.41 22.01
#